data_AF-A0A382A6C0-F1
#
_entry.id   AF-A0A382A6C0-F1
#
_cell.length_a   1.000
_cell.length_b   1.000
_cell.length_c   1.000
_cell.angle_alpha   90.00
_cell.angle_beta   90.00
_cell.angle_gamma   90.00
#
_symmetry.space_group_name_H-M   'P 1'
#
loop_
_entity.id
_entity.type
_entity.pdbx_description
1 polymer ?
#
loop_
_entity_poly.entity_id
_entity_poly.type
_entity_poly.pdbx_seq_one_letter_code
_entity_poly.pdbx_strand_id
1 'polypeptide(L)' 'MLVIDAISQILKKEGVEYLSAFPTTSVIEAAAESGIKPIICRQERVGVGIA' A
#
# COMPACT_ATOMS: atom_id res chain seq x y z
N MET A 1 -6.82 -6.91 -13.86
CA MET A 1 -6.14 -6.28 -12.71
C MET A 1 -5.48 -4.98 -13.17
N LEU A 2 -6.27 -4.02 -13.69
CA LEU A 2 -5.72 -2.77 -14.28
C LEU A 2 -5.81 -1.58 -13.32
N VAL A 3 -6.82 -1.57 -12.46
CA VAL A 3 -7.09 -0.44 -11.54
C VAL A 3 -6.06 -0.38 -10.42
N ILE A 4 -5.68 -1.54 -9.85
CA ILE A 4 -4.77 -1.61 -8.71
C ILE A 4 -3.34 -1.22 -9.11
N ASP A 5 -2.91 -1.63 -10.30
CA ASP A 5 -1.62 -1.25 -10.88
C ASP A 5 -1.56 0.26 -11.18
N ALA A 6 -2.62 0.81 -11.77
CA ALA A 6 -2.74 2.24 -12.00
C ALA A 6 -2.67 3.04 -10.68
N ILE A 7 -3.34 2.58 -9.63
CA ILE A 7 -3.26 3.21 -8.29
C ILE A 7 -1.82 3.18 -7.79
N SER A 8 -1.14 2.03 -7.89
CA SER A 8 0.24 1.88 -7.43
C SER A 8 1.21 2.79 -8.18
N GLN A 9 1.06 2.93 -9.51
CA GLN A 9 1.84 3.87 -10.30
C GLN A 9 1.58 5.34 -9.93
N ILE A 10 0.33 5.69 -9.63
CA ILE A 10 -0.01 7.06 -9.20
C ILE A 10 0.61 7.36 -7.84
N LEU A 11 0.48 6.45 -6.87
CA LEU A 11 1.07 6.57 -5.54
C LEU A 11 2.60 6.70 -5.61
N LYS A 12 3.25 5.93 -6.49
CA LYS A 12 4.68 6.04 -6.74
C LYS A 12 5.08 7.41 -7.32
N LYS A 13 4.27 7.97 -8.23
CA LYS A 13 4.52 9.32 -8.79
C LYS A 13 4.32 10.42 -7.76
N GLU A 14 3.41 10.23 -6.81
CA GLU A 14 3.21 11.12 -5.66
C GLU A 14 4.33 11.01 -4.62
N GLY A 15 5.28 10.07 -4.78
CA GLY A 15 6.41 9.89 -3.87
C GLY A 15 6.06 9.12 -2.60
N VAL A 16 5.01 8.31 -2.62
CA VAL A 16 4.61 7.48 -1.46
C VAL A 16 5.61 6.34 -1.28
N GLU A 17 6.34 6.35 -0.16
CA GLU A 17 7.34 5.33 0.17
C GLU A 17 6.77 4.18 1.01
N TYR A 18 5.72 4.43 1.79
CA TYR A 18 5.14 3.48 2.75
C TYR A 18 3.62 3.39 2.60
N LEU A 19 3.09 2.17 2.66
CA LEU A 19 1.65 1.90 2.63
C LEU A 19 1.25 1.19 3.91
N SER A 20 0.54 1.86 4.82
CA SER A 20 -0.08 1.19 5.97
C SER A 20 -1.24 0.33 5.49
N ALA A 21 -1.15 -0.99 5.67
CA ALA A 21 -2.13 -1.93 5.13
C ALA A 21 -2.51 -3.02 6.13
N PHE A 22 -3.76 -3.48 6.03
CA PHE A 22 -4.27 -4.61 6.80
C PHE A 22 -4.14 -5.91 5.97
N PRO A 23 -3.75 -7.06 6.58
CA PRO A 23 -3.46 -8.29 5.84
C PRO A 23 -4.73 -8.89 5.22
N THR A 24 -5.04 -8.48 3.98
CA THR A 24 -6.00 -9.13 3.04
C THR A 24 -6.16 -8.37 1.71
N THR A 25 -5.61 -7.17 1.57
CA THR A 25 -5.87 -6.32 0.39
C THR A 25 -4.93 -6.63 -0.79
N SER A 26 -5.48 -6.91 -1.99
CA SER A 26 -4.71 -7.14 -3.23
C SER A 26 -3.88 -5.93 -3.71
N VAL A 27 -4.08 -4.76 -3.11
CA VAL A 27 -3.29 -3.54 -3.31
C VAL A 27 -1.87 -3.69 -2.74
N ILE A 28 -1.68 -4.55 -1.73
CA ILE A 28 -0.38 -4.78 -1.08
C ILE A 28 0.64 -5.35 -2.06
N GLU A 29 0.21 -6.32 -2.87
CA GLU A 29 1.06 -6.98 -3.86
C GLU A 29 1.51 -5.96 -4.93
N ALA A 30 0.57 -5.22 -5.51
CA ALA A 30 0.88 -4.20 -6.51
C ALA A 30 1.71 -3.03 -5.95
N ALA A 31 1.50 -2.66 -4.68
CA ALA A 31 2.32 -1.67 -3.98
C ALA A 31 3.76 -2.17 -3.82
N ALA A 32 3.94 -3.42 -3.37
CA ALA A 32 5.25 -4.05 -3.26
C ALA A 32 5.96 -4.17 -4.61
N GLU A 33 5.27 -4.58 -5.67
CA GLU A 33 5.80 -4.65 -7.03
C GLU A 33 6.22 -3.29 -7.58
N SER A 34 5.48 -2.23 -7.24
CA SER A 34 5.84 -0.86 -7.62
C SER A 34 6.96 -0.27 -6.76
N GLY A 35 7.42 -0.96 -5.71
CA GLY A 35 8.50 -0.50 -4.83
C GLY A 35 8.04 0.35 -3.64
N ILE A 36 6.73 0.40 -3.37
CA ILE A 36 6.17 0.99 -2.16
C ILE A 36 6.28 -0.06 -1.05
N LYS A 37 6.74 0.31 0.14
CA LYS A 37 6.91 -0.65 1.26
C LYS A 37 5.61 -0.79 2.04
N PRO A 38 4.89 -1.91 1.95
CA PRO A 38 3.70 -2.10 2.77
C PRO A 38 4.08 -2.39 4.23
N ILE A 39 3.52 -1.62 5.16
CA ILE A 39 3.60 -1.86 6.60
C ILE A 39 2.32 -2.59 7.02
N ILE A 40 2.45 -3.90 7.23
CA ILE A 40 1.32 -4.75 7.59
C ILE A 40 0.99 -4.62 9.06
N CYS A 41 -0.22 -4.13 9.34
CA CYS A 41 -0.70 -3.93 10.70
C CYS A 41 -1.69 -5.03 11.09
N ARG A 42 -1.55 -5.58 12.30
CA ARG A 42 -2.48 -6.60 12.84
C ARG A 42 -3.85 -6.02 13.22
N GLN A 43 -3.94 -4.69 13.40
CA GLN A 43 -5.18 -3.96 13.71
C GLN A 43 -5.22 -2.68 12.87
N GLU A 44 -6.37 -2.40 12.26
CA GLU A 44 -6.58 -1.17 11.46
C GLU A 44 -6.34 0.09 12.31
N ARG A 45 -6.71 0.04 13.59
CA ARG A 45 -6.47 1.13 14.56
C ARG A 45 -4.98 1.41 14.82
N VAL A 46 -4.10 0.44 14.60
CA VAL A 46 -2.65 0.64 14.68
C VAL A 46 -2.14 1.16 13.34
N GLY A 47 -2.70 0.69 12.23
CA GLY A 47 -2.35 1.16 10.89
C GLY A 47 -2.62 2.65 10.69
N VAL A 48 -3.72 3.18 11.22
CA VAL A 48 -4.02 4.63 11.16
C VAL A 48 -3.04 5.47 12.00
N GLY A 49 -2.42 4.89 13.03
CA GLY A 49 -1.41 5.60 13.83
C GLY A 49 -0.03 5.65 13.17
N ILE A 50 0.17 4.91 12.07
CA ILE A 50 1.43 4.82 11.31
C ILE A 50 1.36 5.64 10.01
N ALA A 51 0.15 5.84 9.47
CA ALA A 51 -0.11 6.50 8.20
C ALA A 51 -0.11 8.03 8.30
#